data_AF-A0A6J0E482-F1
#
_entry.id   AF-A0A6J0E482-F1
#
_cell.length_a   1.000
_cell.length_b   1.000
_cell.length_c   1.000
_cell.angle_alpha   90.00
_cell.angle_beta   90.00
_cell.angle_gamma   90.00
#
_symmetry.space_group_name_H-M   'P 1'
#
loop_
_entity.id
_entity.type
_entity.pdbx_description
1 polymer ?
#
loop_
_entity_poly.entity_id
_entity_poly.type
_entity_poly.pdbx_seq_one_letter_code
_entity_poly.pdbx_strand_id
1 'polypeptide(L)'
;MREGSCPRCSLLNPGYKGESCLGVKIPDAHLRGYSLWPEHGLPQLIQPDGPGVPDTDFLLYVRVAHTSKCHQEAAAIAYAACCQLDSADRPLAGTIVYCARHLTSPGLSHSDIVTATLHELLHALGFSGQLFKRWRDCPSGLSAGENCSTRKQVTGRDEWGQLLLTTPTVSHSLARHLGVPGPLRGAPLEEEVRITPWDDERNWE
;
A
#
# COMPACT_ATOMS: atom_id res chain seq x y z
N MET A 1 -5.68 40.42 8.98
CA MET A 1 -4.40 39.70 9.16
C MET A 1 -4.66 38.25 8.79
N ARG A 2 -4.12 37.79 7.65
CA ARG A 2 -4.15 36.38 7.25
C ARG A 2 -2.74 35.85 7.49
N GLU A 3 -2.54 34.96 8.45
CA GLU A 3 -1.24 34.29 8.58
C GLU A 3 -1.44 32.94 9.29
N GLY A 4 -1.13 31.84 8.59
CA GLY A 4 -1.23 30.48 9.10
C GLY A 4 -2.20 29.58 8.33
N SER A 5 -2.10 29.48 7.01
CA SER A 5 -2.77 28.38 6.30
C SER A 5 -2.04 27.07 6.62
N CYS A 6 -2.62 26.24 7.46
CA CYS A 6 -2.17 24.87 7.69
C CYS A 6 -2.56 24.00 6.48
N PRO A 7 -1.60 23.50 5.68
CA PRO A 7 -1.92 22.77 4.45
C PRO A 7 -2.49 21.36 4.70
N ARG A 8 -2.47 20.88 5.95
CA ARG A 8 -2.99 19.57 6.38
C ARG A 8 -3.62 19.66 7.76
N CYS A 9 -4.74 20.37 7.87
CA CYS A 9 -5.46 20.50 9.13
C CYS A 9 -6.73 19.66 9.15
N SER A 10 -7.04 19.09 10.32
CA SER A 10 -8.28 18.39 10.62
C SER A 10 -8.85 18.88 11.94
N LEU A 11 -10.13 18.62 12.18
CA LEU A 11 -10.73 18.85 13.50
C LEU A 11 -10.05 17.96 14.55
N LEU A 12 -9.92 18.50 15.76
CA LEU A 12 -9.39 17.74 16.90
C LEU A 12 -10.28 16.53 17.16
N ASN A 13 -9.67 15.35 17.26
CA ASN A 13 -10.33 14.15 17.74
C ASN A 13 -9.97 13.95 19.22
N PRO A 14 -10.90 14.16 20.18
CA PRO A 14 -10.64 13.93 21.60
C PRO A 14 -10.27 12.49 21.94
N GLY A 15 -10.64 11.53 21.08
CA GLY A 15 -10.32 10.11 21.21
C GLY A 15 -9.04 9.69 20.49
N TYR A 16 -8.19 10.63 20.05
CA TYR A 16 -6.93 10.31 19.38
C TYR A 16 -6.00 9.51 20.31
N LYS A 17 -5.53 8.34 19.84
CA LYS A 17 -4.64 7.44 20.59
C LYS A 17 -3.33 7.13 19.85
N GLY A 18 -3.01 7.95 18.85
CA GLY A 18 -1.91 7.74 17.90
C GLY A 18 -2.39 7.13 16.58
N GLU A 19 -1.48 7.12 15.61
CA GLU A 19 -1.73 6.53 14.29
C GLU A 19 -1.67 5.00 14.33
N SER A 20 -2.49 4.38 13.50
CA SER A 20 -2.47 2.93 13.32
C SER A 20 -2.72 2.54 11.87
N CYS A 21 -2.14 1.42 11.45
CA CYS A 21 -2.38 0.81 10.15
C CYS A 21 -2.66 -0.67 10.34
N LEU A 22 -3.79 -1.16 9.82
CA LEU A 22 -4.29 -2.53 10.04
C LEU A 22 -4.24 -2.97 11.52
N GLY A 23 -4.51 -2.02 12.43
CA GLY A 23 -4.51 -2.24 13.87
C GLY A 23 -3.12 -2.36 14.51
N VAL A 24 -2.02 -2.17 13.77
CA VAL A 24 -0.69 -1.95 14.35
C VAL A 24 -0.58 -0.49 14.76
N LYS A 25 -0.24 -0.23 16.03
CA LYS A 25 0.08 1.14 16.49
C LYS A 25 1.44 1.54 15.92
N ILE A 26 1.48 2.65 15.20
CA ILE A 26 2.73 3.20 14.66
C ILE A 26 3.50 3.88 15.79
N PRO A 27 4.80 3.58 15.98
CA PRO A 27 5.60 4.25 17.01
C PRO A 27 5.65 5.76 16.76
N ASP A 28 5.50 6.56 17.82
CA ASP A 28 5.58 8.03 17.74
C ASP A 28 6.91 8.50 17.15
N ALA A 29 7.98 7.73 17.35
CA ALA A 29 9.29 8.00 16.77
C ALA A 29 9.30 7.98 15.22
N HIS A 30 8.32 7.33 14.58
CA HIS A 30 8.22 7.25 13.12
C HIS A 30 7.23 8.28 12.53
N LEU A 31 6.52 9.01 13.39
CA LEU A 31 5.46 9.92 12.99
C LEU A 31 5.97 11.35 12.87
N ARG A 32 5.32 12.11 11.99
CA ARG A 32 5.43 13.57 12.01
C ARG A 32 4.70 14.12 13.24
N GLY A 33 5.23 15.19 13.78
CA GLY A 33 4.63 15.92 14.87
C GLY A 33 3.33 16.61 14.43
N TYR A 34 2.57 17.06 15.40
CA TYR A 34 1.40 17.88 15.17
C TYR A 34 1.20 18.91 16.28
N SER A 35 0.55 20.00 15.89
CA SER A 35 0.18 21.09 16.77
C SER A 35 -1.33 21.30 16.74
N LEU A 36 -1.86 21.79 17.84
CA LEU A 36 -3.25 22.19 17.97
C LEU A 36 -3.35 23.69 17.70
N TRP A 37 -4.21 24.07 16.75
CA TRP A 37 -4.55 25.47 16.49
C TRP A 37 -5.83 25.82 17.24
N PRO A 38 -5.75 26.60 18.34
CA PRO A 38 -6.95 27.11 18.99
C PRO A 38 -7.63 28.18 18.10
N GLU A 39 -8.90 28.50 18.38
CA GLU A 39 -9.61 29.59 17.67
C GLU A 39 -8.88 30.93 17.78
N HIS A 40 -8.20 31.16 18.90
CA HIS A 40 -7.45 32.37 19.18
C HIS A 40 -6.09 31.99 19.76
N GLY A 41 -5.02 32.64 19.27
CA GLY A 41 -3.67 32.45 19.78
C GLY A 41 -2.75 31.66 18.83
N LEU A 42 -1.57 31.32 19.34
CA LEU A 42 -0.54 30.58 18.61
C LEU A 42 -0.81 29.07 18.67
N PRO A 43 -0.35 28.30 17.67
CA PRO A 43 -0.42 26.85 17.73
C PRO A 43 0.37 26.30 18.92
N GLN A 44 -0.24 25.34 19.60
CA GLN A 44 0.40 24.60 20.68
C GLN A 44 0.96 23.29 20.13
N LEU A 45 2.27 23.08 20.26
CA LEU A 45 2.89 21.80 19.93
C LEU A 45 2.36 20.71 20.87
N ILE A 46 1.75 19.66 20.31
CA ILE A 46 1.24 18.53 21.09
C ILE A 46 2.23 17.37 21.02
N GLN A 47 2.71 17.07 19.81
CA GLN A 47 3.70 16.02 19.58
C GLN A 47 4.78 16.59 18.66
N PRO A 48 6.07 16.56 19.05
CA PRO A 48 7.17 16.90 18.15
C PRO A 48 7.32 15.84 17.05
N ASP A 49 8.05 16.18 15.99
CA ASP A 49 8.46 15.19 15.00
C ASP A 49 9.29 14.08 15.65
N GLY A 50 8.95 12.84 15.33
CA GLY A 50 9.78 11.70 15.65
C GLY A 50 11.09 11.73 14.85
N PRO A 51 12.17 11.11 15.36
CA PRO A 51 13.45 11.06 14.65
C PRO A 51 13.40 10.29 13.31
N GLY A 52 12.32 9.56 13.05
CA GLY A 52 12.23 8.66 11.90
C GLY A 52 13.13 7.43 12.06
N VAL A 53 13.33 6.72 10.95
CA VAL A 53 14.28 5.62 10.85
C VAL A 53 15.32 5.98 9.79
N PRO A 54 16.60 6.16 10.15
CA PRO A 54 17.63 6.54 9.19
C PRO A 54 17.90 5.43 8.18
N ASP A 55 18.44 5.80 7.02
CA ASP A 55 18.88 4.86 5.96
C ASP A 55 17.82 3.82 5.57
N THR A 56 16.54 4.22 5.56
CA THR A 56 15.41 3.34 5.34
C THR A 56 14.49 3.86 4.24
N ASP A 57 14.26 3.02 3.22
CA ASP A 57 13.36 3.35 2.11
C ASP A 57 11.91 2.95 2.36
N PHE A 58 11.69 1.92 3.16
CA PHE A 58 10.37 1.35 3.43
C PHE A 58 10.32 0.69 4.82
N LEU A 59 9.26 0.95 5.57
CA LEU A 59 8.99 0.32 6.86
C LEU A 59 7.86 -0.71 6.74
N LEU A 60 8.18 -1.96 7.07
CA LEU A 60 7.20 -3.04 7.11
C LEU A 60 6.85 -3.37 8.57
N TYR A 61 5.60 -3.11 8.95
CA TYR A 61 5.08 -3.58 10.24
C TYR A 61 4.46 -4.97 10.06
N VAL A 62 4.74 -5.86 11.01
CA VAL A 62 4.24 -7.23 10.97
C VAL A 62 3.47 -7.53 12.25
N ARG A 63 2.26 -8.09 12.10
CA ARG A 63 1.44 -8.52 13.23
C ARG A 63 0.83 -9.88 12.98
N VAL A 64 0.69 -10.67 14.05
CA VAL A 64 -0.15 -11.87 14.07
C VAL A 64 -1.42 -11.55 14.86
N ALA A 65 -2.59 -11.78 14.28
CA ALA A 65 -3.86 -11.45 14.94
C ALA A 65 -5.03 -12.33 14.50
N HIS A 66 -6.08 -12.35 15.34
CA HIS A 66 -7.42 -12.77 14.96
C HIS A 66 -8.23 -11.50 14.64
N THR A 67 -8.48 -11.25 13.35
CA THR A 67 -9.25 -10.08 12.89
C THR A 67 -10.52 -10.54 12.19
N SER A 68 -11.50 -9.64 12.06
CA SER A 68 -12.72 -9.92 11.30
C SER A 68 -12.43 -10.34 9.86
N LYS A 69 -11.44 -9.71 9.21
CA LYS A 69 -10.98 -10.08 7.86
C LYS A 69 -10.48 -11.52 7.83
N CYS A 70 -9.60 -11.91 8.77
CA CYS A 70 -9.21 -13.31 8.91
C CYS A 70 -10.42 -14.24 9.07
N HIS A 71 -11.43 -13.86 9.86
CA HIS A 71 -12.61 -14.71 10.03
C HIS A 71 -13.46 -14.83 8.76
N GLN A 72 -13.65 -13.75 8.01
CA GLN A 72 -14.45 -13.71 6.78
C GLN A 72 -13.76 -14.43 5.62
N GLU A 73 -12.44 -14.25 5.48
CA GLU A 73 -11.65 -14.89 4.44
C GLU A 73 -10.97 -16.13 4.99
N ALA A 74 -11.73 -17.23 5.02
CA ALA A 74 -11.29 -18.50 5.61
C ALA A 74 -9.98 -19.05 5.02
N ALA A 75 -9.61 -18.66 3.80
CA ALA A 75 -8.44 -19.11 3.08
C ALA A 75 -7.22 -18.17 3.19
N ALA A 76 -7.39 -16.92 3.64
CA ALA A 76 -6.32 -15.94 3.69
C ALA A 76 -5.31 -16.27 4.80
N ILE A 77 -4.06 -16.56 4.42
CA ILE A 77 -2.95 -16.80 5.36
C ILE A 77 -2.49 -15.49 6.00
N ALA A 78 -2.46 -14.42 5.20
CA ALA A 78 -2.14 -13.06 5.59
C ALA A 78 -2.91 -12.08 4.70
N TYR A 79 -2.89 -10.81 5.08
CA TYR A 79 -3.34 -9.69 4.24
C TYR A 79 -2.50 -8.45 4.56
N ALA A 80 -2.42 -7.51 3.63
CA ALA A 80 -1.59 -6.33 3.79
C ALA A 80 -2.16 -5.05 3.20
N ALA A 81 -1.59 -3.93 3.63
CA ALA A 81 -1.91 -2.63 3.10
C ALA A 81 -0.69 -1.72 3.08
N CYS A 82 -0.65 -0.84 2.08
CA CYS A 82 0.21 0.34 2.12
C CYS A 82 -0.38 1.35 3.12
N CYS A 83 0.41 1.78 4.08
CA CYS A 83 0.01 2.68 5.15
C CYS A 83 0.33 4.14 4.85
N GLN A 84 1.45 4.39 4.16
CA GLN A 84 1.94 5.75 3.93
C GLN A 84 2.63 5.86 2.57
N LEU A 85 2.33 6.93 1.84
CA LEU A 85 3.04 7.35 0.64
C LEU A 85 3.84 8.63 0.90
N ASP A 86 4.92 8.85 0.17
CA ASP A 86 5.62 10.15 0.12
C ASP A 86 4.94 11.13 -0.84
N SER A 87 5.52 12.32 -1.02
CA SER A 87 5.02 13.33 -1.96
C SER A 87 5.16 12.94 -3.44
N ALA A 88 5.98 11.93 -3.74
CA ALA A 88 6.12 11.32 -5.05
C ALA A 88 5.20 10.10 -5.23
N ASP A 89 4.24 9.90 -4.33
CA ASP A 89 3.34 8.74 -4.28
C ASP A 89 4.06 7.37 -4.14
N ARG A 90 5.31 7.36 -3.65
CA ARG A 90 6.04 6.11 -3.38
C ARG A 90 5.65 5.57 -1.99
N PRO A 91 5.37 4.27 -1.84
CA PRO A 91 5.16 3.65 -0.54
C PRO A 91 6.37 3.81 0.38
N LEU A 92 6.12 4.31 1.59
CA LEU A 92 7.10 4.47 2.67
C LEU A 92 6.87 3.49 3.81
N ALA A 93 5.63 3.05 4.01
CA ALA A 93 5.31 2.09 5.05
C ALA A 93 4.13 1.22 4.65
N GLY A 94 4.15 -0.02 5.11
CA GLY A 94 3.07 -0.97 4.95
C GLY A 94 2.94 -1.88 6.16
N THR A 95 1.82 -2.58 6.26
CA THR A 95 1.59 -3.57 7.32
C THR A 95 1.17 -4.89 6.69
N ILE A 96 1.75 -5.99 7.17
CA ILE A 96 1.26 -7.35 6.93
C ILE A 96 0.65 -7.88 8.23
N VAL A 97 -0.57 -8.41 8.14
CA VAL A 97 -1.23 -9.12 9.22
C VAL A 97 -1.36 -10.59 8.87
N TYR A 98 -0.70 -11.46 9.65
CA TYR A 98 -0.89 -12.91 9.54
C TYR A 98 -2.08 -13.36 10.36
N CYS A 99 -2.91 -14.21 9.75
CA CYS A 99 -4.08 -14.79 10.39
C CYS A 99 -3.66 -15.94 11.30
N ALA A 100 -3.72 -15.71 12.62
CA ALA A 100 -3.15 -16.61 13.64
C ALA A 100 -3.61 -18.07 13.53
N ARG A 101 -4.87 -18.31 13.09
CA ARG A 101 -5.42 -19.67 12.91
C ARG A 101 -4.69 -20.49 11.84
N HIS A 102 -4.09 -19.84 10.83
CA HIS A 102 -3.40 -20.53 9.74
C HIS A 102 -2.00 -20.93 10.17
N LEU A 103 -1.32 -20.08 10.94
CA LEU A 103 0.04 -20.33 11.41
C LEU A 103 0.15 -21.54 12.34
N THR A 104 -0.96 -21.96 12.95
CA THR A 104 -1.03 -23.16 13.79
C THR A 104 -1.59 -24.38 13.04
N SER A 105 -1.96 -24.23 11.76
CA SER A 105 -2.50 -25.33 10.96
C SER A 105 -1.39 -26.30 10.56
N PRO A 106 -1.55 -27.62 10.80
CA PRO A 106 -0.54 -28.61 10.43
C PRO A 106 -0.36 -28.75 8.91
N GLY A 107 -1.29 -28.23 8.11
CA GLY A 107 -1.19 -28.23 6.65
C GLY A 107 -0.45 -27.02 6.06
N LEU A 108 -0.07 -26.02 6.87
CA LEU A 108 0.64 -24.85 6.38
C LEU A 108 2.14 -25.14 6.27
N SER A 109 2.69 -25.11 5.06
CA SER A 109 4.13 -25.30 4.85
C SER A 109 4.89 -23.97 4.96
N HIS A 110 6.21 -24.07 5.17
CA HIS A 110 7.09 -22.90 5.07
C HIS A 110 7.00 -22.22 3.70
N SER A 111 6.83 -23.01 2.63
CA SER A 111 6.68 -22.47 1.27
C SER A 111 5.42 -21.63 1.14
N ASP A 112 4.30 -22.05 1.74
CA ASP A 112 3.04 -21.30 1.69
C ASP A 112 3.17 -19.95 2.41
N ILE A 113 3.84 -19.94 3.56
CA ILE A 113 4.11 -18.71 4.32
C ILE A 113 4.97 -17.76 3.48
N VAL A 114 6.05 -18.24 2.88
CA VAL A 114 6.93 -17.40 2.05
C VAL A 114 6.18 -16.83 0.85
N THR A 115 5.43 -17.66 0.13
CA THR A 115 4.63 -17.21 -1.02
C THR A 115 3.60 -16.17 -0.60
N ALA A 116 2.85 -16.41 0.47
CA ALA A 116 1.90 -15.43 1.01
C ALA A 116 2.61 -14.13 1.44
N THR A 117 3.76 -14.23 2.11
CA THR A 117 4.54 -13.06 2.54
C THR A 117 4.95 -12.20 1.35
N LEU A 118 5.46 -12.82 0.28
CA LEU A 118 5.89 -12.11 -0.92
C LEU A 118 4.71 -11.46 -1.63
N HIS A 119 3.59 -12.16 -1.73
CA HIS A 119 2.34 -11.64 -2.27
C HIS A 119 1.87 -10.39 -1.51
N GLU A 120 1.76 -10.50 -0.19
CA GLU A 120 1.34 -9.40 0.67
C GLU A 120 2.33 -8.22 0.69
N LEU A 121 3.63 -8.52 0.60
CA LEU A 121 4.65 -7.48 0.49
C LEU A 121 4.51 -6.69 -0.82
N LEU A 122 4.15 -7.34 -1.93
CA LEU A 122 3.89 -6.64 -3.20
C LEU A 122 2.71 -5.67 -3.07
N HIS A 123 1.63 -6.07 -2.39
CA HIS A 123 0.50 -5.17 -2.09
C HIS A 123 0.95 -3.96 -1.26
N ALA A 124 1.69 -4.21 -0.18
CA ALA A 124 2.24 -3.16 0.68
C ALA A 124 3.18 -2.20 -0.07
N LEU A 125 3.87 -2.69 -1.10
CA LEU A 125 4.76 -1.93 -1.99
C LEU A 125 4.05 -1.27 -3.17
N GLY A 126 2.72 -1.30 -3.24
CA GLY A 126 1.95 -0.52 -4.21
C GLY A 126 1.32 -1.31 -5.35
N PHE A 127 1.41 -2.64 -5.34
CA PHE A 127 0.67 -3.50 -6.25
C PHE A 127 -0.78 -3.68 -5.77
N SER A 128 -1.59 -2.63 -5.78
CA SER A 128 -3.00 -2.69 -5.37
C SER A 128 -3.86 -1.82 -6.29
N GLY A 129 -5.13 -2.21 -6.49
CA GLY A 129 -6.07 -1.50 -7.35
C GLY A 129 -6.13 0.00 -7.06
N GLN A 130 -6.19 0.37 -5.79
CA GLN A 130 -6.23 1.77 -5.35
C GLN A 130 -4.93 2.54 -5.61
N LEU A 131 -3.80 1.84 -5.72
CA LEU A 131 -2.49 2.44 -5.87
C LEU A 131 -2.01 2.45 -7.32
N PHE A 132 -2.62 1.67 -8.22
CA PHE A 132 -2.30 1.75 -9.64
C PHE A 132 -2.44 3.17 -10.20
N LYS A 133 -3.47 3.93 -9.81
CA LYS A 133 -3.61 5.34 -10.22
C LYS A 133 -2.50 6.29 -9.74
N ARG A 134 -1.67 5.82 -8.80
CA ARG A 134 -0.55 6.55 -8.21
C ARG A 134 0.78 6.22 -8.89
N TRP A 135 0.83 5.21 -9.76
CA TRP A 135 2.06 4.83 -10.44
C TRP A 135 2.57 5.96 -11.33
N ARG A 136 3.89 6.10 -11.40
CA ARG A 136 4.56 7.16 -12.14
C ARG A 136 5.53 6.60 -13.16
N ASP A 137 5.69 7.33 -14.25
CA ASP A 137 6.73 7.12 -15.25
C ASP A 137 7.91 8.03 -14.94
N CYS A 138 9.01 7.41 -14.52
CA CYS A 138 10.27 8.06 -14.21
C CYS A 138 11.32 7.70 -15.27
N PRO A 139 12.11 8.66 -15.77
CA PRO A 139 13.28 8.35 -16.59
C PRO A 139 14.24 7.42 -15.85
N SER A 140 14.88 6.48 -16.57
CA SER A 140 15.87 5.57 -16.00
C SER A 140 17.18 6.32 -15.68
N GLY A 141 17.65 6.26 -14.42
CA GLY A 141 18.91 6.88 -13.99
C GLY A 141 18.89 7.39 -12.53
N LEU A 142 20.05 7.77 -12.00
CA LEU A 142 20.27 8.23 -10.60
C LEU A 142 19.49 9.50 -10.19
N SER A 143 18.83 10.18 -11.13
CA SER A 143 17.96 11.35 -10.90
C SER A 143 16.48 10.99 -10.78
N ALA A 144 16.17 9.78 -10.26
CA ALA A 144 14.86 9.14 -10.24
C ALA A 144 13.73 9.90 -9.51
N GLY A 145 13.98 11.12 -9.01
CA GLY A 145 13.00 11.94 -8.29
C GLY A 145 12.50 13.18 -9.02
N GLU A 146 13.23 13.70 -10.02
CA GLU A 146 13.02 15.10 -10.44
C GLU A 146 12.11 15.27 -11.67
N ASN A 147 11.90 14.23 -12.47
CA ASN A 147 11.09 14.30 -13.71
C ASN A 147 10.10 13.14 -13.86
N CYS A 148 9.54 12.65 -12.76
CA CYS A 148 8.49 11.64 -12.81
C CYS A 148 7.13 12.26 -13.13
N SER A 149 6.36 11.63 -14.01
CA SER A 149 4.98 12.03 -14.32
C SER A 149 3.99 10.93 -13.93
N THR A 150 2.78 11.27 -13.51
CA THR A 150 1.75 10.26 -13.23
C THR A 150 1.45 9.47 -14.50
N ARG A 151 1.49 8.14 -14.39
CA ARG A 151 1.19 7.25 -15.51
C ARG A 151 -0.31 7.35 -15.81
N LYS A 152 -0.64 7.78 -17.03
CA LYS A 152 -2.03 8.04 -17.45
C LYS A 152 -2.89 6.78 -17.49
N GLN A 153 -2.30 5.65 -17.88
CA GLN A 153 -3.00 4.39 -18.01
C GLN A 153 -2.13 3.24 -17.50
N VAL A 154 -2.61 2.62 -16.42
CA VAL A 154 -1.96 1.48 -15.77
C VAL A 154 -2.75 0.21 -16.05
N THR A 155 -4.08 0.31 -16.01
CA THR A 155 -4.99 -0.77 -16.34
C THR A 155 -5.86 -0.44 -17.54
N GLY A 156 -6.28 -1.48 -18.26
CA GLY A 156 -7.28 -1.41 -19.32
C GLY A 156 -8.20 -2.63 -19.25
N ARG A 157 -9.32 -2.61 -19.97
CA ARG A 157 -10.16 -3.80 -20.12
C ARG A 157 -9.99 -4.39 -21.52
N ASP A 158 -10.15 -5.70 -21.65
CA ASP A 158 -10.23 -6.37 -22.94
C ASP A 158 -11.67 -6.43 -23.49
N GLU A 159 -11.87 -7.21 -24.56
CA GLU A 159 -13.17 -7.34 -25.24
C GLU A 159 -14.22 -8.07 -24.41
N TRP A 160 -13.79 -8.91 -23.45
CA TRP A 160 -14.66 -9.63 -22.53
C TRP A 160 -14.87 -8.88 -21.21
N GLY A 161 -14.21 -7.73 -21.05
CA GLY A 161 -14.28 -6.93 -19.84
C GLY A 161 -13.22 -7.32 -18.80
N GLN A 162 -12.32 -8.27 -19.07
CA GLN A 162 -11.23 -8.65 -18.16
C GLN A 162 -10.35 -7.44 -17.87
N LEU A 163 -9.98 -7.25 -16.61
CA LEU A 163 -9.09 -6.17 -16.22
C LEU A 163 -7.64 -6.59 -16.46
N LEU A 164 -6.90 -5.81 -17.22
CA LEU A 164 -5.51 -6.06 -17.57
C LEU A 164 -4.60 -4.99 -16.95
N LEU A 165 -3.41 -5.38 -16.50
CA LEU A 165 -2.28 -4.47 -16.27
C LEU A 165 -1.53 -4.25 -17.59
N THR A 166 -1.56 -3.04 -18.12
CA THR A 166 -1.17 -2.72 -19.50
C THR A 166 0.14 -1.94 -19.59
N THR A 167 1.02 -2.07 -18.59
CA THR A 167 2.31 -1.35 -18.64
C THR A 167 3.25 -2.01 -19.65
N PRO A 168 4.13 -1.24 -20.32
CA PRO A 168 5.06 -1.81 -21.31
C PRO A 168 5.89 -2.95 -20.73
N THR A 169 6.43 -2.82 -19.52
CA THR A 169 7.24 -3.86 -18.89
C THR A 169 6.47 -5.16 -18.70
N VAL A 170 5.21 -5.08 -18.27
CA VAL A 170 4.34 -6.24 -18.06
C VAL A 170 4.02 -6.91 -19.40
N SER A 171 3.62 -6.13 -20.40
CA SER A 171 3.34 -6.61 -21.76
C SER A 171 4.52 -7.37 -22.38
N HIS A 172 5.74 -6.85 -22.24
CA HIS A 172 6.95 -7.52 -22.75
C HIS A 172 7.32 -8.75 -21.91
N SER A 173 7.16 -8.69 -20.60
CA SER A 173 7.50 -9.80 -19.71
C SER A 173 6.55 -10.99 -19.92
N LEU A 174 5.25 -10.73 -20.07
CA LEU A 174 4.26 -11.76 -20.38
C LEU A 174 4.51 -12.36 -21.76
N ALA A 175 4.78 -11.53 -22.77
CA ALA A 175 5.09 -12.02 -24.11
C ALA A 175 6.29 -12.99 -24.10
N ARG A 176 7.35 -12.62 -23.36
CA ARG A 176 8.53 -13.48 -23.17
C ARG A 176 8.18 -14.77 -22.43
N HIS A 177 7.37 -14.69 -21.38
CA HIS A 177 6.96 -15.86 -20.59
C HIS A 177 6.17 -16.87 -21.45
N LEU A 178 5.27 -16.38 -22.32
CA LEU A 178 4.45 -17.21 -23.21
C LEU A 178 5.15 -17.59 -24.52
N GLY A 179 6.36 -17.09 -24.78
CA GLY A 179 7.10 -17.37 -26.01
C GLY A 179 6.49 -16.77 -27.27
N VAL A 180 5.68 -15.71 -27.15
CA VAL A 180 5.03 -15.05 -28.29
C VAL A 180 5.86 -13.88 -28.82
N PRO A 181 5.90 -13.66 -30.15
CA PRO A 181 6.63 -12.55 -30.73
C PRO A 181 5.87 -11.22 -30.54
N GLY A 182 6.56 -10.22 -29.99
CA GLY A 182 6.03 -8.86 -29.80
C GLY A 182 5.25 -8.67 -28.49
N PRO A 183 5.03 -7.41 -28.05
CA PRO A 183 4.36 -7.12 -26.79
C PRO A 183 2.87 -7.49 -26.83
N LEU A 184 2.37 -8.07 -25.73
CA LEU A 184 0.94 -8.33 -25.53
C LEU A 184 0.20 -7.09 -25.02
N ARG A 185 -1.13 -7.11 -25.07
CA ARG A 185 -1.99 -5.99 -24.60
C ARG A 185 -1.79 -5.66 -23.12
N GLY A 186 -1.53 -6.67 -22.31
CA GLY A 186 -1.32 -6.57 -20.87
C GLY A 186 -1.42 -7.95 -20.23
N ALA A 187 -1.23 -8.03 -18.91
CA ALA A 187 -1.44 -9.25 -18.14
C ALA A 187 -2.77 -9.18 -17.38
N PRO A 188 -3.58 -10.25 -17.38
CA PRO A 188 -4.85 -10.27 -16.66
C PRO A 188 -4.64 -10.15 -15.15
N LEU A 189 -5.48 -9.33 -14.51
CA LEU A 189 -5.59 -9.20 -13.07
C LEU A 189 -6.83 -9.95 -12.59
N GLU A 190 -6.78 -10.58 -11.42
CA GLU A 190 -7.91 -11.33 -10.85
C GLU A 190 -9.17 -10.46 -10.81
N GLU A 191 -10.31 -11.10 -11.10
CA GLU A 191 -11.61 -10.46 -11.06
C GLU A 191 -12.01 -10.18 -9.59
N GLU A 192 -12.32 -8.92 -9.26
CA GLU A 192 -12.75 -8.52 -7.92
C GLU A 192 -14.03 -9.29 -7.52
N VAL A 193 -13.90 -10.30 -6.67
CA VAL A 193 -15.05 -10.81 -5.92
C VAL A 193 -15.35 -9.78 -4.85
N ARG A 194 -16.26 -8.85 -5.14
CA ARG A 194 -16.70 -7.80 -4.20
C ARG A 194 -17.38 -8.42 -2.99
N ILE A 195 -16.62 -8.76 -1.95
CA ILE A 195 -17.17 -9.27 -0.69
C ILE A 195 -17.28 -8.14 0.33
N THR A 196 -16.38 -7.14 0.37
CA THR A 196 -16.55 -5.96 1.25
C THR A 196 -15.92 -4.66 0.70
N PRO A 197 -16.31 -3.46 1.21
CA PRO A 197 -15.72 -2.17 0.81
C PRO A 197 -14.22 -1.99 1.15
N TRP A 198 -13.62 -2.98 1.82
CA TRP A 198 -12.22 -2.96 2.26
C TRP A 198 -11.30 -3.79 1.37
N ASP A 199 -11.87 -4.49 0.38
CA ASP A 199 -11.15 -5.40 -0.52
C ASP A 199 -11.01 -4.75 -1.89
N ASP A 200 -9.87 -4.07 -2.07
CA ASP A 200 -9.38 -3.62 -3.39
C ASP A 200 -7.95 -4.21 -3.57
N GLU A 201 -7.82 -5.47 -3.15
CA GLU A 201 -6.66 -6.33 -3.37
C GLU A 201 -6.77 -6.87 -4.79
N ARG A 202 -5.79 -6.54 -5.64
CA ARG A 202 -5.78 -6.89 -7.06
C ARG A 202 -4.56 -7.76 -7.32
N ASN A 203 -4.83 -8.98 -7.73
CA ASN A 203 -3.86 -10.03 -7.91
C ASN A 203 -3.65 -10.32 -9.40
N TRP A 204 -2.67 -11.16 -9.73
CA TRP A 204 -2.51 -11.71 -11.08
C TRP A 204 -3.41 -12.94 -11.25
N GLU A 205 -4.04 -13.11 -12.41
CA GLU A 205 -4.66 -14.40 -12.79
C GLU A 205 -3.62 -15.48 -13.10
#